data_AF-A0A0Q6MQI0-F1
#
_entry.id   AF-A0A0Q6MQI0-F1
#
_cell.length_a   1.000
_cell.length_b   1.000
_cell.length_c   1.000
_cell.angle_alpha   90.00
_cell.angle_beta   90.00
_cell.angle_gamma   90.00
#
_symmetry.space_group_name_H-M   'P 1'
#
loop_
_entity.id
_entity.type
_entity.pdbx_description
1 polymer ?
#
loop_
_entity_poly.entity_id
_entity_poly.type
_entity_poly.pdbx_seq_one_letter_code
_entity_poly.pdbx_strand_id
1 'polypeptide(L)'
;MSRLTTRALPFLAVLSAALLAACSTPGTRVVLLPQADGKPSAVVVRAKDGEEILSRPYQRATAAVGASGAPVVDQADPAKVHTENKFLFDMQPPPPQRYTVYFDVGGTRLTPTSQQIVNEALIAAQTRSGSDIVVTGHTDTKGALEQNDMLSQRRAQEVAQIFVERQFPAKRIEAVGRGERELAVPTADEVDEPRNRRVTIEVR
;
A
#
# COMPACT_ATOMS: atom_id res chain seq x y z
N MET A 1 -56.43 -65.29 28.20
CA MET A 1 -55.14 -65.39 28.92
C MET A 1 -54.02 -65.03 27.94
N SER A 2 -53.16 -64.07 28.31
CA SER A 2 -51.78 -63.83 27.79
C SER A 2 -51.61 -63.53 26.27
N ARG A 3 -50.95 -62.48 25.77
CA ARG A 3 -49.96 -61.49 26.28
C ARG A 3 -49.96 -60.25 25.36
N LEU A 4 -49.68 -59.08 25.94
CA LEU A 4 -49.20 -57.88 25.24
C LEU A 4 -47.84 -58.16 24.59
N THR A 5 -47.54 -57.52 23.45
CA THR A 5 -46.21 -56.93 23.17
C THR A 5 -46.30 -55.89 22.05
N THR A 6 -46.00 -54.66 22.45
CA THR A 6 -45.74 -53.46 21.65
C THR A 6 -44.47 -53.62 20.82
N ARG A 7 -44.47 -53.22 19.54
CA ARG A 7 -43.25 -52.75 18.87
C ARG A 7 -43.54 -51.52 18.01
N ALA A 8 -42.71 -50.52 18.26
CA ALA A 8 -42.80 -49.15 17.80
C ALA A 8 -41.86 -48.89 16.61
N LEU A 9 -42.26 -47.91 15.79
CA LEU A 9 -41.48 -47.04 14.90
C LEU A 9 -40.65 -47.65 13.75
N PRO A 10 -40.92 -47.24 12.50
CA PRO A 10 -39.91 -47.00 11.48
C PRO A 10 -39.72 -45.47 11.35
N PHE A 11 -38.97 -44.84 12.26
CA PHE A 11 -38.72 -43.38 12.24
C PHE A 11 -37.23 -43.02 12.26
N LEU A 12 -36.36 -43.98 11.89
CA LEU A 12 -34.90 -43.80 11.94
C LEU A 12 -34.23 -43.81 10.55
N ALA A 13 -34.97 -43.57 9.48
CA ALA A 13 -34.41 -43.52 8.12
C ALA A 13 -34.43 -42.12 7.46
N VAL A 14 -35.11 -41.14 8.06
CA VAL A 14 -35.26 -39.79 7.47
C VAL A 14 -34.23 -38.78 8.02
N LEU A 15 -33.59 -39.07 9.16
CA LEU A 15 -32.66 -38.12 9.79
C LEU A 15 -31.24 -38.10 9.18
N SER A 16 -30.89 -39.09 8.34
CA SER A 16 -29.55 -39.19 7.75
C SER A 16 -29.41 -38.54 6.36
N ALA A 17 -30.51 -38.11 5.73
CA ALA A 17 -30.46 -37.47 4.40
C ALA A 17 -30.33 -35.94 4.45
N ALA A 18 -30.44 -35.31 5.62
CA ALA A 18 -30.36 -33.85 5.77
C ALA A 18 -28.92 -33.30 5.94
N LEU A 19 -27.90 -34.17 5.97
CA LEU A 19 -26.50 -33.79 6.24
C LEU A 19 -25.61 -33.69 4.98
N LEU A 20 -26.15 -33.82 3.76
CA LEU A 20 -25.35 -33.92 2.54
C LEU A 20 -25.53 -32.79 1.52
N ALA A 21 -26.23 -31.70 1.85
CA ALA A 21 -26.33 -30.53 0.97
C ALA A 21 -25.34 -29.41 1.33
N ALA A 22 -24.11 -29.75 1.74
CA ALA A 22 -23.01 -28.79 1.74
C ALA A 22 -22.49 -28.62 0.29
N CYS A 23 -23.30 -28.00 -0.57
CA CYS A 23 -22.91 -27.73 -1.94
C CYS A 23 -21.80 -26.67 -1.94
N SER A 24 -20.54 -27.09 -2.10
CA SER A 24 -19.42 -26.22 -2.44
C SER A 24 -19.54 -25.75 -3.91
N THR A 25 -20.63 -25.04 -4.23
CA THR A 25 -20.73 -24.40 -5.53
C THR A 25 -19.62 -23.34 -5.62
N PRO A 26 -18.79 -23.34 -6.68
CA PRO A 26 -17.86 -22.27 -6.90
C PRO A 26 -18.64 -20.95 -6.92
N GLY A 27 -18.26 -20.00 -6.08
CA GLY A 27 -18.86 -18.68 -6.02
C GLY A 27 -17.76 -17.62 -6.14
N THR A 28 -18.12 -16.44 -6.65
CA THR A 28 -17.21 -15.29 -6.63
C THR A 28 -17.16 -14.75 -5.21
N ARG A 29 -15.94 -14.61 -4.67
CA ARG A 29 -15.67 -14.06 -3.34
C ARG A 29 -14.76 -12.84 -3.49
N VAL A 30 -15.21 -11.69 -3.00
CA VAL A 30 -14.46 -10.43 -3.04
C VAL A 30 -14.28 -9.95 -1.59
N VAL A 31 -13.05 -9.67 -1.16
CA VAL A 31 -12.75 -9.13 0.17
C VAL A 31 -12.06 -7.79 0.01
N LEU A 32 -12.57 -6.75 0.65
CA LEU A 32 -11.94 -5.43 0.66
C LEU A 32 -10.78 -5.42 1.65
N LEU A 33 -9.54 -5.28 1.16
CA LEU A 33 -8.36 -5.11 2.02
C LEU A 33 -8.18 -3.63 2.40
N PRO A 34 -7.63 -3.33 3.59
CA PRO A 34 -7.24 -1.95 3.93
C PRO A 34 -6.15 -1.45 2.98
N GLN A 35 -6.16 -0.16 2.67
CA GLN A 35 -5.05 0.48 1.97
C GLN A 35 -3.87 0.66 2.92
N ALA A 36 -2.64 0.54 2.40
CA ALA A 36 -1.43 0.71 3.19
C ALA A 36 -1.30 2.13 3.80
N ASP A 37 -1.87 3.14 3.15
CA ASP A 37 -1.90 4.53 3.61
C ASP A 37 -3.11 4.84 4.53
N GLY A 38 -3.94 3.83 4.83
CA GLY A 38 -5.11 3.95 5.70
C GLY A 38 -6.26 4.76 5.11
N LYS A 39 -6.18 5.19 3.85
CA LYS A 39 -7.27 5.97 3.23
C LYS A 39 -8.51 5.09 3.02
N PRO A 40 -9.72 5.70 3.06
CA PRO A 40 -10.94 4.98 2.75
C PRO A 40 -10.90 4.46 1.30
N SER A 41 -11.30 3.20 1.13
CA SER A 41 -11.49 2.58 -0.18
C SER A 41 -12.85 1.89 -0.21
N ALA A 42 -13.39 1.76 -1.42
CA ALA A 42 -14.62 1.05 -1.64
C ALA A 42 -14.54 0.20 -2.91
N VAL A 43 -15.22 -0.93 -2.89
CA VAL A 43 -15.38 -1.82 -4.04
C VAL A 43 -16.86 -2.08 -4.24
N VAL A 44 -17.33 -1.82 -5.45
CA VAL A 44 -18.66 -2.19 -5.91
C VAL A 44 -18.62 -3.62 -6.43
N VAL A 45 -19.43 -4.50 -5.86
CA VAL A 45 -19.58 -5.88 -6.31
C VAL A 45 -20.94 -6.03 -6.96
N ARG A 46 -20.94 -6.21 -8.28
CA ARG A 46 -22.16 -6.37 -9.08
C ARG A 46 -22.35 -7.83 -9.48
N ALA A 47 -23.53 -8.35 -9.17
CA ALA A 47 -24.05 -9.62 -9.67
C ALA A 47 -25.09 -9.36 -10.78
N LYS A 48 -25.70 -10.43 -11.31
CA LYS A 48 -26.61 -10.36 -12.46
C LYS A 48 -27.74 -9.34 -12.27
N ASP A 49 -28.37 -9.35 -11.10
CA ASP A 49 -29.58 -8.55 -10.80
C ASP A 49 -29.46 -7.82 -9.44
N GLY A 50 -28.24 -7.46 -9.01
CA GLY A 50 -28.02 -6.76 -7.75
C GLY A 50 -26.57 -6.31 -7.54
N GLU A 51 -26.37 -5.38 -6.61
CA GLU A 51 -25.08 -4.74 -6.34
C GLU A 51 -24.92 -4.48 -4.84
N GLU A 52 -23.70 -4.61 -4.34
CA GLU A 52 -23.32 -4.25 -2.98
C GLU A 52 -22.03 -3.45 -2.95
N ILE A 53 -21.93 -2.53 -1.98
CA ILE A 53 -20.73 -1.71 -1.78
C ILE A 53 -20.00 -2.20 -0.55
N LEU A 54 -18.76 -2.65 -0.74
CA LEU A 54 -17.82 -2.89 0.33
C LEU A 54 -17.09 -1.58 0.61
N SER A 55 -17.20 -1.03 1.81
CA SER A 55 -16.60 0.27 2.18
C SER A 55 -15.78 0.22 3.47
N ARG A 56 -15.73 -0.93 4.14
CA ARG A 56 -14.97 -1.13 5.37
C ARG A 56 -13.94 -2.24 5.18
N PRO A 57 -12.73 -2.11 5.76
CA PRO A 57 -11.73 -3.16 5.71
C PRO A 57 -12.29 -4.52 6.15
N TYR A 58 -11.91 -5.55 5.40
CA TYR A 58 -12.33 -6.95 5.55
C TYR A 58 -13.82 -7.22 5.39
N GLN A 59 -14.61 -6.27 4.89
CA GLN A 59 -15.93 -6.63 4.35
C GLN A 59 -15.75 -7.55 3.15
N ARG A 60 -16.62 -8.55 3.06
CA ARG A 60 -16.58 -9.56 2.02
C ARG A 60 -17.95 -9.68 1.37
N ALA A 61 -17.97 -9.70 0.05
CA ALA A 61 -19.14 -10.07 -0.74
C ALA A 61 -18.95 -11.48 -1.31
N THR A 62 -20.00 -12.30 -1.24
CA THR A 62 -20.03 -13.63 -1.85
C THR A 62 -21.27 -13.77 -2.74
N ALA A 63 -21.06 -14.22 -3.98
CA ALA A 63 -22.13 -14.55 -4.92
C ALA A 63 -21.92 -15.96 -5.48
N ALA A 64 -22.87 -16.86 -5.25
CA ALA A 64 -22.82 -18.20 -5.84
C ALA A 64 -23.04 -18.11 -7.36
N VAL A 65 -22.38 -19.00 -8.12
CA VAL A 65 -22.59 -19.05 -9.58
C VAL A 65 -24.06 -19.35 -9.88
N GLY A 66 -24.70 -18.47 -10.67
CA GLY A 66 -26.11 -18.59 -11.05
C GLY A 66 -27.11 -18.03 -10.04
N ALA A 67 -26.66 -17.47 -8.90
CA ALA A 67 -27.55 -16.80 -7.96
C ALA A 67 -28.11 -15.50 -8.56
N SER A 68 -29.41 -15.27 -8.35
CA SER A 68 -30.10 -14.01 -8.64
C SER A 68 -30.11 -13.13 -7.39
N GLY A 69 -30.02 -11.81 -7.58
CA GLY A 69 -30.02 -10.82 -6.49
C GLY A 69 -28.64 -10.29 -6.11
N ALA A 70 -28.61 -9.44 -5.09
CA ALA A 70 -27.39 -8.79 -4.62
C ALA A 70 -26.43 -9.78 -3.92
N PRO A 71 -25.10 -9.59 -4.01
CA PRO A 71 -24.14 -10.39 -3.27
C PRO A 71 -24.41 -10.38 -1.76
N VAL A 72 -24.13 -11.47 -1.06
CA VAL A 72 -24.23 -11.50 0.41
C VAL A 72 -22.99 -10.86 1.01
N VAL A 73 -23.18 -9.86 1.88
CA VAL A 73 -22.08 -9.15 2.55
C VAL A 73 -21.93 -9.62 3.99
N ASP A 74 -20.71 -9.98 4.36
CA ASP A 74 -20.32 -10.30 5.74
C ASP A 74 -18.97 -9.66 6.11
N GLN A 75 -18.54 -9.85 7.36
CA GLN A 75 -17.24 -9.39 7.86
C GLN A 75 -16.29 -10.59 7.94
N ALA A 76 -15.23 -10.55 7.12
CA ALA A 76 -14.20 -11.59 7.16
C ALA A 76 -13.26 -11.40 8.36
N ASP A 77 -12.77 -12.51 8.89
CA ASP A 77 -11.71 -12.53 9.89
C ASP A 77 -10.35 -12.23 9.22
N PRO A 78 -9.67 -11.14 9.60
CA PRO A 78 -8.38 -10.75 9.02
C PRO A 78 -7.33 -11.87 9.08
N ALA A 79 -7.24 -12.60 10.20
CA ALA A 79 -6.23 -13.64 10.39
C ALA A 79 -6.48 -14.84 9.45
N LYS A 80 -7.75 -15.19 9.23
CA LYS A 80 -8.12 -16.23 8.26
C LYS A 80 -7.87 -15.79 6.83
N VAL A 81 -8.22 -14.55 6.47
CA VAL A 81 -7.95 -14.01 5.13
C VAL A 81 -6.46 -14.05 4.82
N HIS A 82 -5.60 -13.65 5.75
CA HIS A 82 -4.16 -13.76 5.60
C HIS A 82 -3.68 -15.20 5.46
N THR A 83 -4.13 -16.10 6.35
CA THR A 83 -3.67 -17.50 6.36
C THR A 83 -4.09 -18.25 5.09
N GLU A 84 -5.35 -18.08 4.64
CA GLU A 84 -5.87 -18.69 3.41
C GLU A 84 -5.18 -18.18 2.15
N ASN A 85 -4.70 -16.93 2.16
CA ASN A 85 -4.13 -16.26 0.98
C ASN A 85 -2.65 -15.90 1.18
N LYS A 86 -1.94 -16.62 2.05
CA LYS A 86 -0.57 -16.26 2.48
C LYS A 86 0.35 -15.93 1.30
N PHE A 87 0.30 -16.77 0.27
CA PHE A 87 1.07 -16.59 -0.96
C PHE A 87 0.83 -15.24 -1.66
N LEU A 88 -0.43 -14.78 -1.74
CA LEU A 88 -0.76 -13.48 -2.34
C LEU A 88 -0.23 -12.31 -1.51
N PHE A 89 -0.27 -12.44 -0.18
CA PHE A 89 0.30 -11.43 0.72
C PHE A 89 1.84 -11.41 0.65
N ASP A 90 2.49 -12.57 0.57
CA ASP A 90 3.93 -12.69 0.43
C ASP A 90 4.45 -12.09 -0.90
N MET A 91 3.59 -12.06 -1.93
CA MET A 91 3.88 -11.47 -3.25
C MET A 91 3.71 -9.94 -3.31
N GLN A 92 3.14 -9.31 -2.28
CA GLN A 92 2.97 -7.86 -2.30
C GLN A 92 4.35 -7.19 -2.30
N PRO A 93 4.60 -6.23 -3.21
CA PRO A 93 5.85 -5.50 -3.21
C PRO A 93 5.99 -4.78 -1.85
N PRO A 94 7.20 -4.76 -1.26
CA PRO A 94 7.40 -4.03 -0.01
C PRO A 94 7.04 -2.55 -0.21
N PRO A 95 6.59 -1.84 0.84
CA PRO A 95 6.32 -0.42 0.74
C PRO A 95 7.59 0.37 0.35
N PRO A 96 7.44 1.56 -0.25
CA PRO A 96 8.57 2.44 -0.51
C PRO A 96 9.30 2.85 0.78
N GLN A 97 10.62 2.95 0.72
CA GLN A 97 11.44 3.46 1.83
C GLN A 97 11.80 4.93 1.56
N ARG A 98 11.63 5.78 2.57
CA ARG A 98 11.84 7.24 2.45
C ARG A 98 12.97 7.71 3.35
N TYR A 99 13.84 8.53 2.79
CA TYR A 99 14.96 9.14 3.47
C TYR A 99 14.94 10.64 3.26
N THR A 100 15.45 11.38 4.25
CA THR A 100 15.59 12.84 4.17
C THR A 100 17.04 13.21 4.43
N VAL A 101 17.59 14.01 3.52
CA VAL A 101 18.97 14.49 3.59
C VAL A 101 19.01 16.01 3.52
N TYR A 102 20.05 16.57 4.11
CA TYR A 102 20.25 18.00 4.26
C TYR A 102 21.61 18.43 3.70
N PHE A 103 21.70 19.70 3.35
CA PHE A 103 22.90 20.33 2.83
C PHE A 103 23.53 21.26 3.87
N ASP A 104 24.83 21.50 3.73
CA ASP A 104 25.51 22.60 4.42
C ASP A 104 24.86 23.95 4.03
N VAL A 105 24.95 24.93 4.93
CA VAL A 105 24.28 26.23 4.82
C VAL A 105 24.55 26.87 3.44
N GLY A 106 23.48 27.17 2.70
CA GLY A 106 23.53 27.88 1.42
C GLY A 106 24.12 27.10 0.24
N GLY A 107 24.48 25.82 0.40
CA GLY A 107 25.21 25.05 -0.62
C GLY A 107 24.46 23.85 -1.21
N THR A 108 25.21 23.09 -2.00
CA THR A 108 24.87 21.78 -2.59
C THR A 108 25.70 20.63 -2.00
N ARG A 109 26.52 20.89 -0.98
CA ARG A 109 27.27 19.85 -0.28
C ARG A 109 26.42 19.20 0.81
N LEU A 110 26.33 17.87 0.83
CA LEU A 110 25.62 17.12 1.86
C LEU A 110 26.38 17.12 3.19
N THR A 111 25.63 17.23 4.29
CA THR A 111 26.21 17.06 5.64
C THR A 111 26.79 15.65 5.83
N PRO A 112 27.75 15.43 6.73
CA PRO A 112 28.31 14.09 6.97
C PRO A 112 27.25 13.04 7.34
N THR A 113 26.27 13.39 8.19
CA THR A 113 25.13 12.53 8.51
C THR A 113 24.28 12.21 7.28
N SER A 114 24.05 13.20 6.41
CA SER A 114 23.30 13.00 5.17
C SER A 114 24.01 12.07 4.19
N GLN A 115 25.33 12.10 4.14
CA GLN A 115 26.11 11.16 3.33
C GLN A 115 25.91 9.71 3.80
N GLN A 116 25.81 9.47 5.12
CA GLN A 116 25.50 8.15 5.66
C GLN A 116 24.09 7.70 5.25
N ILE A 117 23.10 8.59 5.33
CA ILE A 117 21.72 8.31 4.90
C ILE A 117 21.64 7.99 3.40
N VAL A 118 22.40 8.69 2.54
CA VAL A 118 22.50 8.34 1.12
C VAL A 118 23.07 6.93 0.92
N ASN A 119 24.02 6.48 1.75
CA ASN A 119 24.53 5.12 1.71
C ASN A 119 23.43 4.11 2.06
N GLU A 120 22.66 4.37 3.11
CA GLU A 120 21.54 3.51 3.53
C GLU A 120 20.48 3.38 2.43
N ALA A 121 20.12 4.50 1.80
CA ALA A 121 19.18 4.52 0.68
C ALA A 121 19.68 3.70 -0.51
N LEU A 122 20.98 3.78 -0.83
CA LEU A 122 21.58 2.98 -1.89
C LEU A 122 21.54 1.48 -1.58
N ILE A 123 21.87 1.09 -0.34
CA ILE A 123 21.82 -0.32 0.10
C ILE A 123 20.39 -0.86 0.00
N ALA A 124 19.40 -0.08 0.43
CA ALA A 124 17.99 -0.45 0.32
C ALA A 124 17.57 -0.62 -1.15
N ALA A 125 17.98 0.28 -2.03
CA ALA A 125 17.71 0.18 -3.46
C ALA A 125 18.35 -1.07 -4.08
N GLN A 126 19.61 -1.38 -3.75
CA GLN A 126 20.30 -2.57 -4.27
C GLN A 126 19.70 -3.89 -3.75
N THR A 127 19.16 -3.90 -2.53
CA THR A 127 18.51 -5.07 -1.94
C THR A 127 17.11 -5.33 -2.53
N ARG A 128 16.44 -4.27 -2.99
CA ARG A 128 15.11 -4.34 -3.58
C ARG A 128 15.20 -4.65 -5.07
N SER A 129 14.77 -5.86 -5.45
CA SER A 129 14.74 -6.27 -6.85
C SER A 129 13.88 -5.33 -7.71
N GLY A 130 14.46 -4.82 -8.79
CA GLY A 130 13.76 -3.94 -9.73
C GLY A 130 13.43 -2.55 -9.21
N SER A 131 14.10 -2.10 -8.13
CA SER A 131 13.83 -0.81 -7.51
C SER A 131 14.13 0.39 -8.40
N ASP A 132 13.38 1.47 -8.19
CA ASP A 132 13.66 2.79 -8.72
C ASP A 132 13.89 3.78 -7.56
N ILE A 133 14.72 4.80 -7.80
CA ILE A 133 15.01 5.87 -6.85
C ILE A 133 14.40 7.17 -7.37
N VAL A 134 13.57 7.83 -6.55
CA VAL A 134 13.09 9.18 -6.82
C VAL A 134 13.74 10.14 -5.82
N VAL A 135 14.42 11.15 -6.35
CA VAL A 135 15.12 12.17 -5.58
C VAL A 135 14.38 13.49 -5.78
N THR A 136 13.84 14.03 -4.69
CA THR A 136 13.06 15.28 -4.73
C THR A 136 13.74 16.36 -3.91
N GLY A 137 14.10 17.47 -4.56
CA GLY A 137 14.67 18.64 -3.91
C GLY A 137 13.62 19.64 -3.47
N HIS A 138 13.86 20.26 -2.32
CA HIS A 138 12.99 21.28 -1.73
C HIS A 138 13.80 22.49 -1.25
N THR A 139 13.15 23.64 -1.18
CA THR A 139 13.66 24.88 -0.57
C THR A 139 12.72 25.36 0.53
N ASP A 140 13.20 26.33 1.31
CA ASP A 140 12.33 27.19 2.11
C ASP A 140 11.67 28.26 1.21
N THR A 141 10.88 29.14 1.82
CA THR A 141 10.12 30.20 1.14
C THR A 141 10.91 31.49 0.97
N LYS A 142 12.23 31.47 1.20
CA LYS A 142 13.10 32.64 1.14
C LYS A 142 13.61 32.88 -0.27
N GLY A 143 13.46 34.10 -0.77
CA GLY A 143 13.89 34.46 -2.11
C GLY A 143 12.88 34.10 -3.21
N ALA A 144 13.29 34.31 -4.46
CA ALA A 144 12.38 34.20 -5.60
C ALA A 144 12.06 32.73 -5.96
N LEU A 145 10.79 32.46 -6.28
CA LEU A 145 10.29 31.14 -6.69
C LEU A 145 11.14 30.46 -7.78
N GLU A 146 11.52 31.20 -8.84
CA GLU A 146 12.33 30.65 -9.93
C GLU A 146 13.73 30.22 -9.47
N GLN A 147 14.32 30.98 -8.54
CA GLN A 147 15.62 30.62 -7.95
C GLN A 147 15.50 29.38 -7.06
N ASN A 148 14.40 29.28 -6.31
CA ASN A 148 14.07 28.12 -5.49
C ASN A 148 13.86 26.86 -6.33
N ASP A 149 13.20 26.99 -7.49
CA ASP A 149 13.02 25.90 -8.45
C ASP A 149 14.34 25.39 -9.00
N MET A 150 15.19 26.30 -9.50
CA MET A 150 16.52 25.93 -9.99
C MET A 150 17.42 25.31 -8.90
N LEU A 151 17.39 25.87 -7.68
CA LEU A 151 18.18 25.37 -6.55
C LEU A 151 17.74 23.97 -6.13
N SER A 152 16.42 23.75 -6.01
CA SER A 152 15.87 22.44 -5.67
C SER A 152 16.20 21.37 -6.70
N GLN A 153 16.09 21.70 -8.00
CA GLN A 153 16.43 20.79 -9.09
C GLN A 153 17.92 20.43 -9.06
N ARG A 154 18.80 21.42 -8.85
CA ARG A 154 20.25 21.18 -8.75
C ARG A 154 20.58 20.26 -7.57
N ARG A 155 20.00 20.50 -6.40
CA ARG A 155 20.20 19.64 -5.22
C ARG A 155 19.75 18.20 -5.47
N ALA A 156 18.62 18.00 -6.16
CA ALA A 156 18.15 16.67 -6.53
C ALA A 156 19.12 15.98 -7.50
N GLN A 157 19.65 16.71 -8.49
CA GLN A 157 20.63 16.20 -9.45
C GLN A 157 21.95 15.80 -8.78
N GLU A 158 22.45 16.58 -7.82
CA GLU A 158 23.67 16.26 -7.07
C GLU A 158 23.53 14.94 -6.30
N VAL A 159 22.39 14.74 -5.63
CA VAL A 159 22.12 13.47 -4.93
C VAL A 159 21.94 12.31 -5.91
N ALA A 160 21.26 12.52 -7.04
CA ALA A 160 21.11 11.52 -8.09
C ALA A 160 22.48 11.09 -8.67
N GLN A 161 23.38 12.06 -8.88
CA GLN A 161 24.72 11.82 -9.39
C GLN A 161 25.55 10.93 -8.45
N ILE A 162 25.41 11.09 -7.13
CA ILE A 162 26.06 10.20 -6.14
C ILE A 162 25.63 8.74 -6.34
N PHE A 163 24.36 8.48 -6.65
CA PHE A 163 23.89 7.11 -6.92
C PHE A 163 24.46 6.55 -8.24
N VAL A 164 24.53 7.38 -9.29
CA VAL A 164 25.12 7.01 -10.58
C VAL A 164 26.60 6.67 -10.43
N GLU A 165 27.37 7.50 -9.72
CA GLU A 165 28.80 7.26 -9.46
C GLU A 165 29.04 5.95 -8.72
N ARG A 166 28.10 5.58 -7.85
CA ARG A 166 28.08 4.30 -7.13
C ARG A 166 27.42 3.16 -7.90
N GLN A 167 27.37 3.30 -9.23
CA GLN A 167 26.95 2.27 -10.17
C GLN A 167 25.46 1.88 -10.09
N PHE A 168 24.60 2.73 -9.51
CA PHE A 168 23.16 2.53 -9.65
C PHE A 168 22.71 2.96 -11.05
N PRO A 169 21.85 2.19 -11.75
CA PRO A 169 21.48 2.50 -13.13
C PRO A 169 20.77 3.86 -13.27
N ALA A 170 21.35 4.78 -14.02
CA ALA A 170 20.79 6.13 -14.22
C ALA A 170 19.34 6.15 -14.72
N LYS A 171 18.96 5.18 -15.55
CA LYS A 171 17.58 5.02 -16.07
C LYS A 171 16.53 4.68 -15.00
N ARG A 172 16.98 4.31 -13.78
CA ARG A 172 16.15 4.00 -12.62
C ARG A 172 16.20 5.10 -11.56
N ILE A 173 16.74 6.26 -11.91
CA ILE A 173 16.81 7.42 -11.03
C ILE A 173 16.01 8.55 -11.66
N GLU A 174 15.07 9.10 -10.90
CA GLU A 174 14.34 10.30 -11.25
C GLU A 174 14.76 11.43 -10.30
N ALA A 175 15.11 12.61 -10.84
CA ALA A 175 15.52 13.77 -10.06
C ALA A 175 14.62 14.96 -10.34
N VAL A 176 13.88 15.42 -9.32
CA VAL A 176 12.85 16.45 -9.45
C VAL A 176 13.06 17.58 -8.44
N GLY A 177 13.05 18.82 -8.90
CA GLY A 177 12.95 20.00 -8.04
C GLY A 177 11.50 20.39 -7.81
N ARG A 178 11.11 20.59 -6.54
CA ARG A 178 9.76 21.09 -6.18
C ARG A 178 9.77 22.53 -5.65
N GLY A 179 10.96 23.12 -5.49
CA GLY A 179 11.13 24.43 -4.86
C GLY A 179 10.47 24.46 -3.49
N GLU A 180 9.67 25.50 -3.25
CA GLU A 180 8.94 25.73 -2.01
C GLU A 180 7.51 25.16 -2.00
N ARG A 181 7.11 24.41 -3.04
CA ARG A 181 5.71 23.92 -3.18
C ARG A 181 5.34 22.77 -2.23
N GLU A 182 6.34 22.12 -1.64
CA GLU A 182 6.18 20.96 -0.77
C GLU A 182 6.98 21.15 0.53
N LEU A 183 6.55 22.12 1.34
CA LEU A 183 7.17 22.44 2.63
C LEU A 183 6.97 21.30 3.63
N ALA A 184 8.04 20.96 4.37
CA ALA A 184 7.93 20.07 5.53
C ALA A 184 7.33 20.81 6.73
N VAL A 185 7.66 22.09 6.86
CA VAL A 185 7.14 23.00 7.87
C VAL A 185 6.45 24.14 7.12
N PRO A 186 5.11 24.28 7.23
CA PRO A 186 4.40 25.38 6.61
C PRO A 186 4.94 26.73 7.11
N THR A 187 5.33 27.61 6.19
CA THR A 187 5.84 28.96 6.49
C THR A 187 5.20 29.97 5.54
N ALA A 188 5.17 31.24 5.95
CA ALA A 188 4.86 32.35 5.05
C ALA A 188 6.02 32.62 4.09
N ASP A 189 5.79 33.47 3.08
CA ASP A 189 6.84 33.91 2.16
C ASP A 189 7.99 34.61 2.89
N GLU A 190 9.20 34.54 2.32
CA GLU A 190 10.43 35.15 2.84
C GLU A 190 10.91 34.62 4.21
N VAL A 191 10.61 33.35 4.53
CA VAL A 191 11.02 32.71 5.79
C VAL A 191 12.17 31.72 5.58
N ASP A 192 13.23 31.91 6.36
CA ASP A 192 14.35 30.97 6.47
C ASP A 192 13.94 29.79 7.36
N GLU A 193 13.78 28.60 6.78
CA GLU A 193 13.42 27.38 7.52
C GLU A 193 14.33 26.21 7.08
N PRO A 194 15.39 25.91 7.85
CA PRO A 194 16.35 24.86 7.51
C PRO A 194 15.75 23.49 7.25
N ARG A 195 14.63 23.13 7.90
CA ARG A 195 13.96 21.85 7.69
C ARG A 195 13.31 21.74 6.32
N ASN A 196 12.97 22.87 5.68
CA ASN A 196 12.44 22.89 4.33
C ASN A 196 13.55 22.73 3.27
N ARG A 197 14.79 23.13 3.58
CA ARG A 197 15.97 22.96 2.72
C ARG A 197 16.52 21.53 2.74
N ARG A 198 15.75 20.61 2.18
CA ARG A 198 16.02 19.17 2.21
C ARG A 198 15.96 18.55 0.81
N VAL A 199 16.51 17.36 0.67
CA VAL A 199 16.17 16.43 -0.40
C VAL A 199 15.54 15.20 0.22
N THR A 200 14.46 14.71 -0.39
CA THR A 200 13.86 13.43 -0.04
C THR A 200 14.25 12.39 -1.08
N ILE A 201 14.51 11.16 -0.62
CA ILE A 201 14.87 10.03 -1.46
C ILE A 201 13.81 8.95 -1.20
N GLU A 202 13.12 8.52 -2.25
CA GLU A 202 12.15 7.43 -2.19
C GLU A 202 12.68 6.24 -2.99
N VAL A 203 12.84 5.09 -2.33
CA VAL A 203 13.20 3.80 -2.95
C VAL A 203 11.92 3.00 -3.09
N ARG A 204 11.47 2.73 -4.33
CA ARG A 204 10.19 2.09 -4.63
C ARG A 204 10.30 0.93 -5.61
#